data_AF-A0A2V7Q813-F1
#
_entry.id   AF-A0A2V7Q813-F1
#
_cell.length_a   1.000
_cell.length_b   1.000
_cell.length_c   1.000
_cell.angle_alpha   90.00
_cell.angle_beta   90.00
_cell.angle_gamma   90.00
#
_symmetry.space_group_name_H-M   'P 1'
#
loop_
_entity.id
_entity.type
_entity.pdbx_description
1 polymer ?
#
loop_
_entity_poly.entity_id
_entity_poly.type
_entity_poly.pdbx_seq_one_letter_code
_entity_poly.pdbx_strand_id
1 'polypeptide(L)'
;AGKERTQEELFNLFNLLQDKDRQLVFTAPAHPNTLSGLEERIVSRLEGGLVAELKEPDRDVKRAVLERLLAQQGAHPEPALIDYLADRPTDSVRTLVGLLQRVVGAAAAQDGPLSAGLAREVLEGQAPRDTRRASGFRASGIVVSSLGGIKSREKVVWDWVDVADRVIEDFR
;
A
#
# COMPACT_ATOMS: atom_id res chain seq x y z
N ALA A 1 -21.41 13.56 -15.42
CA ALA A 1 -22.46 12.53 -15.60
C ALA A 1 -22.30 11.30 -14.70
N GLY A 2 -21.09 10.73 -14.47
CA GLY A 2 -20.94 9.54 -13.60
C GLY A 2 -20.57 9.78 -12.14
N LYS A 3 -20.06 10.98 -11.80
CA LYS A 3 -19.54 11.27 -10.46
C LYS A 3 -20.64 11.61 -9.45
N GLU A 4 -21.70 12.32 -9.84
CA GLU A 4 -22.82 12.65 -8.93
C GLU A 4 -23.55 11.39 -8.49
N ARG A 5 -23.96 10.53 -9.44
CA ARG A 5 -24.63 9.26 -9.11
C ARG A 5 -23.79 8.33 -8.22
N THR A 6 -22.47 8.32 -8.41
CA THR A 6 -21.58 7.51 -7.56
C THR A 6 -21.53 8.07 -6.13
N GLN A 7 -21.55 9.40 -5.99
CA GLN A 7 -21.58 10.06 -4.68
C GLN A 7 -22.93 9.88 -3.97
N GLU A 8 -24.03 9.92 -4.72
CA GLU A 8 -25.37 9.58 -4.19
C GLU A 8 -25.41 8.16 -3.65
N GLU A 9 -24.90 7.18 -4.40
CA GLU A 9 -24.87 5.79 -3.95
C GLU A 9 -23.95 5.60 -2.74
N LEU A 10 -22.79 6.26 -2.72
CA LEU A 10 -21.89 6.27 -1.57
C LEU A 10 -22.59 6.84 -0.32
N PHE A 11 -23.32 7.94 -0.47
CA PHE A 11 -24.06 8.55 0.63
C PHE A 11 -25.16 7.63 1.17
N ASN A 12 -25.91 6.96 0.28
CA ASN A 12 -26.92 5.98 0.66
C ASN A 12 -26.31 4.77 1.40
N LEU A 13 -25.20 4.23 0.89
CA LEU A 13 -24.46 3.14 1.52
C LEU A 13 -23.91 3.55 2.90
N PHE A 14 -23.39 4.76 3.02
CA PHE A 14 -22.91 5.29 4.29
C PHE A 14 -24.02 5.28 5.33
N ASN A 15 -25.19 5.86 5.01
CA ASN A 15 -26.35 5.89 5.91
C ASN A 15 -26.79 4.48 6.30
N LEU A 16 -27.00 3.61 5.30
CA LEU A 16 -27.46 2.25 5.54
C LEU A 16 -26.53 1.46 6.47
N LEU A 17 -25.22 1.66 6.36
CA LEU A 17 -24.23 0.97 7.18
C LEU A 17 -24.10 1.61 8.56
N GLN A 18 -24.19 2.94 8.66
CA GLN A 18 -24.22 3.65 9.93
C GLN A 18 -25.47 3.29 10.75
N ASP A 19 -26.65 3.24 10.13
CA ASP A 19 -27.91 2.85 10.77
C ASP A 19 -27.91 1.39 11.26
N LYS A 20 -26.98 0.57 10.77
CA LYS A 20 -26.78 -0.83 11.16
C LYS A 20 -25.58 -1.03 12.09
N ASP A 21 -25.03 0.04 12.65
CA ASP A 21 -23.85 0.05 13.50
C ASP A 21 -22.65 -0.70 12.89
N ARG A 22 -22.49 -0.60 11.56
CA ARG A 22 -21.35 -1.20 10.85
C ARG A 22 -20.19 -0.23 10.79
N GLN A 23 -18.99 -0.73 11.08
CA GLN A 23 -17.76 0.07 10.98
C GLN A 23 -17.46 0.40 9.51
N LEU A 24 -17.20 1.68 9.25
CA LEU A 24 -16.77 2.19 7.95
C LEU A 24 -15.34 2.70 8.07
N VAL A 25 -14.48 2.29 7.14
CA VAL A 25 -13.09 2.74 7.04
C VAL A 25 -12.84 3.28 5.65
N PHE A 26 -12.33 4.52 5.57
CA PHE A 26 -11.99 5.18 4.32
C PHE A 26 -10.50 5.55 4.32
N THR A 27 -9.89 5.46 3.14
CA THR A 27 -8.53 5.94 2.90
C THR A 27 -8.57 7.00 1.80
N ALA A 28 -7.91 8.13 2.03
CA ALA A 28 -7.86 9.24 1.08
C ALA A 28 -6.43 9.80 1.00
N PRO A 29 -6.04 10.43 -0.14
CA PRO A 29 -4.70 11.01 -0.29
C PRO A 29 -4.50 12.31 0.50
N ALA A 30 -5.57 12.89 1.03
CA ALA A 30 -5.56 14.14 1.78
C ALA A 30 -6.71 14.16 2.78
N HIS A 31 -6.70 15.14 3.68
CA HIS A 31 -7.73 15.34 4.70
C HIS A 31 -9.11 15.57 4.05
N PRO A 32 -10.23 15.05 4.63
CA PRO A 32 -11.56 15.17 4.04
C PRO A 32 -11.96 16.56 3.54
N ASN A 33 -11.76 17.63 4.32
CA ASN A 33 -12.05 19.01 3.90
C ASN A 33 -11.22 19.54 2.70
N THR A 34 -10.10 18.91 2.37
CA THR A 34 -9.25 19.31 1.23
C THR A 34 -9.55 18.51 -0.05
N LEU A 35 -10.43 17.51 0.03
CA LEU A 35 -10.77 16.66 -1.11
C LEU A 35 -11.67 17.43 -2.10
N SER A 36 -11.14 17.67 -3.30
CA SER A 36 -11.90 18.33 -4.35
C SER A 36 -12.92 17.40 -5.02
N GLY A 37 -14.09 17.96 -5.33
CA GLY A 37 -15.15 17.25 -6.06
C GLY A 37 -15.99 16.28 -5.23
N LEU A 38 -15.82 16.27 -3.90
CA LEU A 38 -16.77 15.65 -2.98
C LEU A 38 -17.87 16.63 -2.60
N GLU A 39 -19.10 16.13 -2.51
CA GLU A 39 -20.22 16.88 -1.95
C GLU A 39 -20.02 17.13 -0.46
N GLU A 40 -20.42 18.32 0.00
CA GLU A 40 -20.25 18.78 1.38
C GLU A 40 -20.86 17.80 2.40
N ARG A 41 -21.99 17.16 2.06
CA ARG A 41 -22.62 16.13 2.90
C ARG A 41 -21.76 14.89 3.11
N ILE A 42 -20.93 14.50 2.14
CA ILE A 42 -20.00 13.37 2.28
C ILE A 42 -18.81 13.80 3.13
N VAL A 43 -18.28 15.00 2.90
CA VAL A 43 -17.18 15.57 3.70
C VAL A 43 -17.58 15.63 5.18
N SER A 44 -18.76 16.18 5.49
CA SER A 44 -19.27 16.26 6.86
C SER A 44 -19.36 14.90 7.55
N ARG A 45 -19.73 13.84 6.82
CA ARG A 45 -19.81 12.47 7.36
C ARG A 45 -18.44 11.86 7.63
N LEU A 46 -17.47 12.11 6.76
CA LEU A 46 -16.08 11.67 6.97
C LEU A 46 -15.46 12.39 8.17
N GLU A 47 -15.69 13.70 8.31
CA GLU A 47 -15.18 14.49 9.44
C GLU A 47 -15.89 14.22 10.76
N GLY A 48 -17.15 13.75 10.72
CA GLY A 48 -17.88 13.32 11.91
C GLY A 48 -17.35 12.03 12.55
N GLY A 49 -16.39 11.35 11.92
CA GLY A 49 -15.73 10.16 12.43
C GLY A 49 -14.31 10.42 12.96
N LEU A 50 -13.56 9.33 13.22
CA LEU A 50 -12.14 9.43 13.55
C LEU A 50 -11.33 9.70 12.27
N VAL A 51 -10.64 10.84 12.23
CA VAL A 51 -9.71 11.18 11.15
C VAL A 51 -8.29 11.05 11.67
N ALA A 52 -7.51 10.16 11.06
CA ALA A 52 -6.12 9.94 11.39
C ALA A 52 -5.24 10.14 10.15
N GLU A 53 -4.16 10.91 10.31
CA GLU A 53 -3.18 11.13 9.26
C GLU A 53 -2.10 10.03 9.33
N LEU A 54 -1.79 9.44 8.17
CA LEU A 54 -0.67 8.51 8.03
C LEU A 54 0.58 9.30 7.65
N LYS A 55 1.54 9.37 8.57
CA LYS A 55 2.83 10.02 8.36
C LYS A 55 3.81 9.08 7.68
N GLU A 56 4.90 9.66 7.16
CA GLU A 56 6.05 8.90 6.71
C GLU A 56 6.59 8.01 7.84
N PRO A 57 7.05 6.78 7.53
CA PRO A 57 7.53 5.87 8.56
C PRO A 57 8.84 6.39 9.14
N ASP A 58 8.88 6.53 10.46
CA ASP A 58 10.13 6.82 11.17
C ASP A 58 11.08 5.61 11.15
N ARG A 59 12.28 5.78 11.71
CA ARG A 59 13.30 4.73 11.74
C ARG A 59 12.82 3.46 12.45
N ASP A 60 12.06 3.60 13.52
CA ASP A 60 11.62 2.47 14.34
C ASP A 60 10.52 1.68 13.63
N VAL A 61 9.57 2.37 13.00
CA VAL A 61 8.56 1.75 12.12
C VAL A 61 9.22 1.06 10.93
N LYS A 62 10.22 1.71 10.29
CA LYS A 62 10.98 1.09 9.19
C LYS A 62 11.65 -0.20 9.64
N ARG A 63 12.30 -0.19 10.80
CA ARG A 63 12.95 -1.37 11.38
C ARG A 63 11.95 -2.49 11.66
N ALA A 64 10.84 -2.20 12.34
CA ALA A 64 9.81 -3.18 12.67
C ALA A 64 9.20 -3.83 11.42
N VAL A 65 8.96 -3.04 10.37
CA VAL A 65 8.47 -3.55 9.09
C VAL A 65 9.49 -4.49 8.43
N LEU A 66 10.76 -4.10 8.38
CA LEU A 66 11.83 -4.93 7.80
C LEU A 66 11.97 -6.27 8.55
N GLU A 67 12.03 -6.22 9.88
CA GLU A 67 12.13 -7.41 10.75
C GLU A 67 10.93 -8.34 10.53
N ARG A 68 9.71 -7.80 10.51
CA ARG A 68 8.48 -8.57 10.26
C ARG A 68 8.52 -9.26 8.89
N LEU A 69 8.91 -8.55 7.83
CA LEU A 69 8.93 -9.10 6.48
C LEU A 69 10.00 -10.17 6.29
N LEU A 70 11.18 -9.97 6.89
CA LEU A 70 12.26 -10.95 6.84
C LEU A 70 11.91 -12.22 7.63
N ALA A 71 11.32 -12.06 8.83
CA ALA A 71 10.86 -13.18 9.63
C ALA A 71 9.79 -14.02 8.90
N GLN A 72 8.85 -13.38 8.20
CA GLN A 72 7.85 -14.07 7.37
C GLN A 72 8.47 -14.90 6.22
N GLN A 73 9.67 -14.53 5.79
CA GLN A 73 10.43 -15.24 4.76
C GLN A 73 11.42 -16.27 5.35
N GLY A 74 11.46 -16.45 6.67
CA GLY A 74 12.43 -17.29 7.35
C GLY A 74 13.87 -16.77 7.27
N ALA A 75 14.05 -15.49 6.94
CA ALA A 75 15.35 -14.84 6.84
C ALA A 75 15.71 -14.14 8.16
N HIS A 76 16.92 -14.40 8.64
CA HIS A 76 17.47 -13.77 9.85
C HIS A 76 18.84 -13.16 9.54
N PRO A 77 18.88 -12.03 8.81
CA PRO A 77 20.13 -11.38 8.46
C PRO A 77 20.77 -10.70 9.67
N GLU A 78 22.02 -10.27 9.49
CA GLU A 78 22.73 -9.47 10.48
C GLU A 78 21.98 -8.15 10.78
N PRO A 79 21.96 -7.68 12.04
CA PRO A 79 21.31 -6.40 12.41
C PRO A 79 21.78 -5.22 11.56
N ALA A 80 23.06 -5.24 11.13
CA ALA A 80 23.65 -4.22 10.29
C ALA A 80 22.92 -4.01 8.96
N LEU A 81 22.29 -5.06 8.38
CA LEU A 81 21.48 -4.90 7.17
C LEU A 81 20.19 -4.12 7.47
N ILE A 82 19.54 -4.46 8.58
CA ILE A 82 18.27 -3.86 8.97
C ILE A 82 18.49 -2.38 9.30
N ASP A 83 19.52 -2.07 10.09
CA ASP A 83 19.92 -0.70 10.39
C ASP A 83 20.23 0.08 9.10
N TYR A 84 21.01 -0.51 8.19
CA TYR A 84 21.36 0.12 6.93
C TYR A 84 20.13 0.47 6.07
N LEU A 85 19.15 -0.44 5.99
CA LEU A 85 17.90 -0.21 5.26
C LEU A 85 16.99 0.79 5.99
N ALA A 86 16.94 0.74 7.32
CA ALA A 86 16.12 1.64 8.14
C ALA A 86 16.66 3.09 8.14
N ASP A 87 17.97 3.28 8.01
CA ASP A 87 18.61 4.60 7.94
C ASP A 87 18.42 5.28 6.57
N ARG A 88 18.02 4.53 5.53
CA ARG A 88 17.78 5.13 4.21
C ARG A 88 16.55 6.05 4.22
N PRO A 89 16.61 7.18 3.51
CA PRO A 89 15.46 8.05 3.32
C PRO A 89 14.42 7.34 2.44
N THR A 90 13.21 7.17 2.95
CA THR A 90 12.09 6.58 2.22
C THR A 90 10.79 7.23 2.64
N ASP A 91 10.06 7.79 1.67
CA ASP A 91 8.82 8.54 1.93
C ASP A 91 7.59 7.62 2.14
N SER A 92 7.76 6.30 1.99
CA SER A 92 6.70 5.32 2.24
C SER A 92 7.23 3.92 2.55
N VAL A 93 6.43 3.15 3.28
CA VAL A 93 6.68 1.72 3.50
C VAL A 93 6.81 0.95 2.18
N ARG A 94 6.06 1.33 1.13
CA ARG A 94 6.17 0.69 -0.19
C ARG A 94 7.58 0.85 -0.78
N THR A 95 8.17 2.04 -0.68
CA THR A 95 9.52 2.30 -1.16
C THR A 95 10.53 1.44 -0.38
N LEU A 96 10.40 1.39 0.95
CA LEU A 96 11.24 0.55 1.81
C LEU A 96 11.17 -0.94 1.43
N VAL A 97 9.96 -1.46 1.24
CA VAL A 97 9.74 -2.85 0.79
C VAL A 97 10.38 -3.08 -0.58
N GLY A 98 10.27 -2.13 -1.50
CA GLY A 98 10.91 -2.21 -2.81
C GLY A 98 12.45 -2.32 -2.72
N LEU A 99 13.07 -1.57 -1.81
CA LEU A 99 14.51 -1.68 -1.56
C LEU A 99 14.88 -3.06 -1.00
N LEU A 100 14.14 -3.53 0.00
CA LEU A 100 14.35 -4.87 0.57
C LEU A 100 14.24 -5.96 -0.50
N GLN A 101 13.20 -5.93 -1.32
CA GLN A 101 12.99 -6.93 -2.38
C GLN A 101 14.10 -6.91 -3.44
N ARG A 102 14.68 -5.75 -3.74
CA ARG A 102 15.86 -5.67 -4.62
C ARG A 102 17.07 -6.38 -4.02
N VAL A 103 17.33 -6.18 -2.73
CA VAL A 103 18.46 -6.82 -2.04
C VAL A 103 18.23 -8.32 -1.90
N VAL A 104 17.02 -8.76 -1.52
CA VAL A 104 16.64 -10.17 -1.44
C VAL A 104 16.76 -10.85 -2.80
N GLY A 105 16.26 -10.21 -3.87
CA GLY A 105 16.38 -10.74 -5.23
C GLY A 105 17.82 -10.86 -5.70
N ALA A 106 18.68 -9.88 -5.37
CA ALA A 106 20.10 -9.95 -5.69
C ALA A 106 20.82 -11.06 -4.93
N ALA A 107 20.50 -11.27 -3.65
CA ALA A 107 21.05 -12.35 -2.84
C ALA A 107 20.69 -13.72 -3.44
N ALA A 108 19.42 -13.90 -3.79
CA ALA A 108 18.93 -15.12 -4.43
C ALA A 108 19.57 -15.37 -5.81
N ALA A 109 19.80 -14.33 -6.62
CA ALA A 109 20.42 -14.48 -7.94
C ALA A 109 21.91 -14.87 -7.88
N GLN A 110 22.59 -14.59 -6.76
CA GLN A 110 24.01 -14.87 -6.56
C GLN A 110 24.25 -16.06 -5.63
N ASP A 111 23.18 -16.73 -5.16
CA ASP A 111 23.20 -17.72 -4.07
C ASP A 111 24.03 -17.22 -2.84
N GLY A 112 23.95 -15.91 -2.59
CA GLY A 112 24.78 -15.21 -1.61
C GLY A 112 24.02 -14.88 -0.31
N PRO A 113 24.74 -14.55 0.78
CA PRO A 113 24.12 -14.17 2.03
C PRO A 113 23.46 -12.79 1.94
N LEU A 114 22.31 -12.65 2.59
CA LEU A 114 21.63 -11.37 2.76
C LEU A 114 22.39 -10.50 3.76
N SER A 115 23.20 -9.56 3.26
CA SER A 115 24.14 -8.77 4.06
C SER A 115 24.09 -7.26 3.76
N ALA A 116 24.56 -6.45 4.71
CA ALA A 116 24.67 -5.00 4.52
C ALA A 116 25.62 -4.63 3.37
N GLY A 117 26.67 -5.43 3.14
CA GLY A 117 27.60 -5.25 2.02
C GLY A 117 26.91 -5.40 0.67
N LEU A 118 26.15 -6.49 0.50
CA LEU A 118 25.34 -6.70 -0.71
C LEU A 118 24.30 -5.58 -0.89
N ALA A 119 23.66 -5.13 0.19
CA ALA A 119 22.72 -4.03 0.11
C ALA A 119 23.36 -2.73 -0.38
N ARG A 120 24.58 -2.41 0.06
CA ARG A 120 25.36 -1.27 -0.46
C ARG A 120 25.67 -1.44 -1.94
N GLU A 121 26.15 -2.60 -2.34
CA GLU A 121 26.45 -2.88 -3.74
C GLU A 121 25.20 -2.72 -4.63
N VAL A 122 24.06 -3.28 -4.24
CA VAL A 122 22.82 -3.28 -5.04
C VAL A 122 22.14 -1.91 -5.08
N LEU A 123 22.27 -1.14 -4.01
CA LEU A 123 21.55 0.13 -3.85
C LEU A 123 22.42 1.37 -4.14
N GLU A 124 23.74 1.25 -4.15
CA GLU A 124 24.70 2.33 -4.45
C GLU A 124 25.56 2.02 -5.69
N GLY A 125 25.80 0.74 -5.98
CA GLY A 125 26.46 0.29 -7.19
C GLY A 125 25.62 0.62 -8.42
N GLN A 126 26.31 0.90 -9.54
CA GLN A 126 25.77 1.45 -10.78
C GLN A 126 24.35 0.99 -11.07
N ALA A 127 23.42 1.95 -11.04
CA ALA A 127 22.01 1.72 -11.29
C ALA A 127 21.83 0.79 -12.51
N PRO A 128 21.07 -0.31 -12.41
CA PRO A 128 20.59 -0.99 -13.58
C PRO A 128 19.94 0.07 -14.45
N ARG A 129 20.45 0.26 -15.68
CA ARG A 129 19.89 1.18 -16.66
C ARG A 129 18.38 1.01 -16.62
N ASP A 130 17.68 2.10 -16.28
CA ASP A 130 16.24 2.19 -16.27
C ASP A 130 15.73 1.53 -17.57
N THR A 131 15.30 0.26 -17.48
CA THR A 131 14.65 -0.40 -18.59
C THR A 131 13.30 0.28 -18.65
N ARG A 132 13.29 1.39 -19.39
CA ARG A 132 12.16 2.23 -19.77
C ARG A 132 10.90 1.79 -19.06
N ARG A 133 10.49 2.55 -18.03
CA ARG A 133 9.06 2.65 -17.72
C ARG A 133 8.36 2.86 -19.06
N ALA A 134 7.68 1.84 -19.56
CA ALA A 134 6.81 2.00 -20.71
C ALA A 134 5.84 3.10 -20.30
N SER A 135 5.98 4.27 -20.94
CA SER A 135 5.05 5.39 -20.79
C SER A 135 3.73 4.98 -21.45
N GLY A 136 3.02 4.07 -20.80
CA GLY A 136 1.65 3.76 -21.10
C GLY A 136 0.80 4.90 -20.54
N PHE A 137 0.30 5.74 -21.44
CA PHE A 137 -0.70 6.76 -21.16
C PHE A 137 -1.90 6.09 -20.45
N ARG A 138 -2.05 6.31 -19.14
CA ARG A 138 -3.23 5.85 -18.40
C ARG A 138 -4.34 6.89 -18.50
N ALA A 139 -5.06 6.87 -19.62
CA ALA A 139 -6.43 7.37 -19.66
C ALA A 139 -7.36 6.17 -19.40
N SER A 140 -8.10 6.22 -18.29
CA SER A 140 -9.33 5.44 -18.07
C SER A 140 -9.27 3.94 -18.39
N GLY A 141 -8.88 3.14 -17.39
CA GLY A 141 -9.63 1.92 -17.02
C GLY A 141 -9.82 0.78 -18.02
N ILE A 142 -9.08 0.66 -19.13
CA ILE A 142 -9.13 -0.53 -19.99
C ILE A 142 -7.71 -0.93 -20.41
N VAL A 143 -7.28 -2.12 -19.98
CA VAL A 143 -6.15 -2.84 -20.58
C VAL A 143 -6.75 -3.74 -21.65
N VAL A 144 -6.65 -3.37 -22.91
CA VAL A 144 -6.93 -4.28 -24.02
C VAL A 144 -5.64 -5.03 -24.30
N SER A 145 -5.60 -6.31 -23.92
CA SER A 145 -4.64 -7.27 -24.47
C SER A 145 -4.82 -7.30 -25.99
N SER A 146 -3.72 -7.16 -26.74
CA SER A 146 -3.70 -7.26 -28.21
C SER A 146 -3.97 -8.67 -28.74
N LEU A 147 -4.20 -9.65 -27.85
CA LEU A 147 -4.67 -10.98 -28.18
C LEU A 147 -6.06 -11.17 -27.57
N GLY A 148 -7.04 -11.39 -28.45
CA GLY A 148 -8.47 -11.37 -28.16
C GLY A 148 -8.89 -12.26 -26.99
N GLY A 149 -9.79 -11.71 -26.18
CA GLY A 149 -10.47 -12.43 -25.10
C GLY A 149 -11.34 -11.48 -24.30
N ILE A 150 -12.64 -11.45 -24.59
CA ILE A 150 -13.66 -10.81 -23.74
C ILE A 150 -14.04 -11.79 -22.63
N LYS A 151 -14.02 -11.31 -21.36
CA LYS A 151 -14.90 -11.60 -20.19
C LYS A 151 -14.08 -11.35 -18.90
N SER A 152 -14.59 -10.83 -17.78
CA SER A 152 -15.96 -10.71 -17.28
C SER A 152 -16.16 -9.47 -16.41
N ARG A 153 -17.41 -8.97 -16.36
CA ARG A 153 -17.96 -8.16 -15.27
C ARG A 153 -18.14 -9.04 -14.03
N GLU A 154 -18.19 -8.41 -12.85
CA GLU A 154 -18.41 -9.01 -11.52
C GLU A 154 -17.14 -9.54 -10.83
N LYS A 155 -16.37 -8.61 -10.23
CA LYS A 155 -15.77 -8.88 -8.92
C LYS A 155 -16.77 -8.43 -7.87
N VAL A 156 -17.76 -9.26 -7.60
CA VAL A 156 -18.56 -9.13 -6.38
C VAL A 156 -17.89 -10.02 -5.34
N VAL A 157 -17.40 -9.39 -4.27
CA VAL A 157 -16.89 -10.09 -3.09
C VAL A 157 -18.11 -10.35 -2.21
N TRP A 158 -18.53 -11.61 -2.11
CA TRP A 158 -19.70 -12.02 -1.33
C TRP A 158 -19.36 -12.26 0.15
N ASP A 159 -18.12 -12.65 0.44
CA ASP A 159 -17.62 -12.84 1.80
C ASP A 159 -16.53 -11.82 2.12
N TRP A 160 -16.81 -10.99 3.11
CA TRP A 160 -15.81 -10.17 3.77
C TRP A 160 -15.13 -11.03 4.83
N VAL A 161 -13.80 -11.16 4.75
CA VAL A 161 -13.02 -11.67 5.89
C VAL A 161 -13.27 -10.71 7.05
N ASP A 162 -13.67 -11.24 8.21
CA ASP A 162 -13.92 -10.44 9.40
C ASP A 162 -12.67 -9.65 9.76
N VAL A 163 -12.75 -8.32 9.65
CA VAL A 163 -11.60 -7.43 9.88
C VAL A 163 -11.22 -7.42 11.37
N ALA A 164 -12.15 -7.83 12.25
CA ALA A 164 -11.89 -7.96 13.68
C ALA A 164 -10.78 -8.98 13.99
N ASP A 165 -10.66 -10.05 13.21
CA ASP A 165 -9.68 -11.12 13.46
C ASP A 165 -8.25 -10.72 13.08
N ARG A 166 -8.06 -9.71 12.23
CA ARG A 166 -6.71 -9.27 11.80
C ARG A 166 -6.16 -8.07 12.56
N VAL A 167 -6.99 -7.29 13.23
CA VAL A 167 -6.53 -6.05 13.88
C VAL A 167 -6.21 -6.25 15.37
N ILE A 168 -6.71 -7.33 15.99
CA ILE A 168 -6.56 -7.55 17.44
C ILE A 168 -5.34 -8.43 17.81
N GLU A 169 -4.75 -9.20 16.88
CA GLU A 169 -3.58 -10.03 17.21
C GLU A 169 -2.25 -9.25 17.33
N ASP A 170 -2.13 -8.03 16.79
CA ASP A 170 -0.88 -7.23 16.84
C ASP A 170 -0.80 -6.28 18.06
N PHE A 171 -1.78 -6.30 18.99
CA PHE A 171 -1.81 -5.45 20.20
C PHE A 171 -1.94 -6.20 21.53
N ARG A 172 -1.47 -7.45 21.62
CA ARG A 172 -1.44 -8.20 22.88
C ARG A 172 -0.04 -8.63 23.29
#